data_AF-A0A813L2K2-F1
#
_entry.id   AF-A0A813L2K2-F1
#
_cell.length_a   1.000
_cell.length_b   1.000
_cell.length_c   1.000
_cell.angle_alpha   90.00
_cell.angle_beta   90.00
_cell.angle_gamma   90.00
#
_symmetry.space_group_name_H-M   'P 1'
#
loop_
_entity.id
_entity.type
_entity.pdbx_description
1 polymer ?
#
loop_
_entity_poly.entity_id
_entity_poly.type
_entity_poly.pdbx_seq_one_letter_code
_entity_poly.pdbx_strand_id
1 'polypeptide(L)'
;MSWSIFAYTVVPAGALLAVLLASGRGLAMKAASKVLSTPVEIGSLRLSVAVLMTALCGALSLLSYSGLRRSEMRAEQVSSSSLAQTMILGDQQMRNVFHQGRNLYLSLLGFTVWVVAWRLKVLHDNQQLAPPKARGRGQTSPTSRIMWALAGLLALLLSDVPLCRLNYQLQLAAFVTPRKERLMASAGMCDNVLASTAVGQCQVFCEDVRLLSEERMRSIMWVRSWHLLGRIAAEVFDDARDVAQGPERIEKLFAQKSCAQVLRSVDKSNQLVNAACAAAAGVSIIAAFAALAHVFAEEDQLAPSGNHQD
;
A
#
# COMPACT_ATOMS: atom_id res chain seq x y z
N MET A 1 -3.83 -0.24 16.95
CA MET A 1 -2.77 -0.95 17.72
C MET A 1 -1.52 -1.22 16.88
N SER A 2 -1.63 -1.68 15.63
CA SER A 2 -0.48 -1.94 14.75
C SER A 2 0.51 -0.76 14.61
N TRP A 3 -0.01 0.48 14.49
CA TRP A 3 0.82 1.68 14.37
C TRP A 3 1.65 2.01 15.62
N SER A 4 1.18 1.63 16.81
CA SER A 4 1.96 1.78 18.04
C SER A 4 3.16 0.82 18.02
N ILE A 5 2.94 -0.43 17.61
CA ILE A 5 4.04 -1.40 17.44
C ILE A 5 5.05 -0.83 16.45
N PHE A 6 4.61 -0.37 15.27
CA PHE A 6 5.48 0.23 14.28
C PHE A 6 6.30 1.41 14.83
N ALA A 7 5.67 2.34 15.55
CA ALA A 7 6.34 3.52 16.10
C ALA A 7 7.37 3.16 17.18
N TYR A 8 7.11 2.13 18.00
CA TYR A 8 7.99 1.77 19.12
C TYR A 8 9.01 0.68 18.78
N THR A 9 8.87 -0.04 17.67
CA THR A 9 9.83 -1.10 17.28
C THR A 9 10.55 -0.78 15.98
N VAL A 10 9.81 -0.50 14.91
CA VAL A 10 10.38 -0.37 13.56
C VAL A 10 11.24 0.88 13.41
N VAL A 11 10.75 2.03 13.90
CA VAL A 11 11.48 3.30 13.80
C VAL A 11 12.72 3.32 14.71
N PRO A 12 12.64 2.97 16.01
CA PRO A 12 13.80 2.97 16.88
C PRO A 12 14.86 1.95 16.47
N ALA A 13 14.46 0.76 16.00
CA ALA A 13 15.42 -0.24 15.52
C ALA A 13 16.20 0.25 14.29
N GLY A 14 15.52 0.83 13.30
CA GLY A 14 16.18 1.42 12.14
C GLY A 14 17.11 2.57 12.53
N ALA A 15 16.68 3.44 13.46
CA ALA A 15 17.46 4.57 13.92
C ALA A 15 18.73 4.14 14.68
N LEU A 16 18.61 3.13 15.55
CA LEU A 16 19.75 2.54 16.24
C LEU A 16 20.77 1.97 15.25
N LEU A 17 20.33 1.21 14.24
CA LEU A 17 21.22 0.65 13.21
C LEU A 17 21.91 1.75 12.39
N ALA A 18 21.17 2.80 12.03
CA ALA A 18 21.74 3.97 11.35
C ALA A 18 22.81 4.67 12.21
N VAL A 19 22.55 4.87 13.51
CA VAL A 19 23.52 5.47 14.46
C VAL A 19 24.76 4.60 14.62
N LEU A 20 24.60 3.27 14.74
CA LEU A 20 25.73 2.35 14.84
C LEU A 20 26.63 2.42 13.59
N LEU A 21 26.05 2.52 12.40
CA LEU A 21 26.80 2.70 11.16
C LEU A 21 27.44 4.09 11.05
N ALA A 22 26.74 5.14 11.49
CA ALA A 22 27.25 6.51 11.49
C ALA A 22 28.34 6.77 12.54
N SER A 23 28.46 5.91 13.56
CA SER A 23 29.40 6.08 14.68
C SER A 23 30.89 6.02 14.30
N GLY A 24 31.23 5.45 13.14
CA GLY A 24 32.62 5.20 12.74
C GLY A 24 33.36 4.14 13.56
N ARG A 25 32.71 3.51 14.56
CA ARG A 25 33.31 2.47 15.40
C ARG A 25 33.20 1.12 14.70
N GLY A 26 34.33 0.56 14.25
CA GLY A 26 34.34 -0.66 13.42
C GLY A 26 33.54 -1.86 13.99
N LEU A 27 33.56 -2.09 15.30
CA LEU A 27 32.73 -3.16 15.92
C LEU A 27 31.22 -2.88 15.80
N ALA A 28 30.81 -1.64 16.06
CA ALA A 28 29.40 -1.21 15.96
C ALA A 28 28.90 -1.30 14.51
N MET A 29 29.72 -0.81 13.57
CA MET A 29 29.40 -0.85 12.14
C MET A 29 29.30 -2.29 11.62
N LYS A 30 30.22 -3.18 12.03
CA LYS A 30 30.16 -4.62 11.70
C LYS A 30 28.92 -5.30 12.25
N ALA A 31 28.55 -5.00 13.51
CA ALA A 31 27.34 -5.55 14.11
C ALA A 31 26.08 -5.09 13.35
N ALA A 32 25.97 -3.79 13.06
CA ALA A 32 24.85 -3.24 12.32
C ALA A 32 24.78 -3.77 10.87
N SER A 33 25.91 -3.84 10.16
CA SER A 33 25.96 -4.43 8.81
C SER A 33 25.56 -5.91 8.83
N LYS A 34 25.98 -6.69 9.84
CA LYS A 34 25.56 -8.09 10.00
C LYS A 34 24.04 -8.21 10.18
N VAL A 35 23.44 -7.40 11.06
CA VAL A 35 21.99 -7.38 11.26
C VAL A 35 21.27 -7.01 9.96
N LEU A 36 21.67 -5.93 9.30
CA LEU A 36 21.06 -5.46 8.06
C LEU A 36 21.25 -6.44 6.88
N SER A 37 22.32 -7.24 6.89
CA SER A 37 22.60 -8.28 5.89
C SER A 37 21.90 -9.60 6.15
N THR A 38 21.24 -9.76 7.30
CA THR A 38 20.56 -11.01 7.66
C THR A 38 19.57 -11.35 6.55
N PRO A 39 19.72 -12.52 5.88
CA PRO A 39 18.81 -12.92 4.83
C PRO A 39 17.47 -13.32 5.45
N VAL A 40 16.39 -12.77 4.90
CA VAL A 40 15.02 -13.18 5.14
C VAL A 40 14.58 -13.94 3.89
N GLU A 41 14.29 -15.23 4.07
CA GLU A 41 13.83 -16.10 3.00
C GLU A 41 12.30 -16.07 2.92
N ILE A 42 11.76 -15.63 1.79
CA ILE A 42 10.32 -15.63 1.50
C ILE A 42 10.13 -16.49 0.25
N GLY A 43 9.90 -17.80 0.45
CA GLY A 43 9.88 -18.76 -0.64
C GLY A 43 11.27 -18.89 -1.29
N SER A 44 11.37 -18.60 -2.60
CA SER A 44 12.64 -18.62 -3.33
C SER A 44 13.41 -17.29 -3.27
N LEU A 45 12.83 -16.23 -2.70
CA LEU A 45 13.45 -14.91 -2.65
C LEU A 45 14.26 -14.75 -1.37
N ARG A 46 15.53 -14.33 -1.51
CA ARG A 46 16.42 -13.98 -0.40
C ARG A 46 16.61 -12.46 -0.36
N LEU A 47 16.05 -11.82 0.66
CA LEU A 47 16.16 -10.37 0.84
C LEU A 47 16.93 -10.07 2.11
N SER A 48 17.71 -8.99 2.09
CA SER A 48 18.29 -8.48 3.33
C SER A 48 17.19 -7.80 4.18
N VAL A 49 17.32 -7.84 5.51
CA VAL A 49 16.42 -7.13 6.43
C VAL A 49 16.30 -5.65 6.04
N ALA A 50 17.40 -5.01 5.63
CA ALA A 50 17.40 -3.63 5.18
C ALA A 50 16.39 -3.38 4.04
N VAL A 51 16.49 -4.17 2.96
CA VAL A 51 15.62 -4.04 1.79
C VAL A 51 14.17 -4.34 2.13
N LEU A 52 13.92 -5.40 2.92
CA LEU A 52 12.57 -5.77 3.34
C LEU A 52 11.89 -4.65 4.15
N MET A 53 12.59 -4.09 5.12
CA MET A 53 12.04 -3.04 5.98
C MET A 53 11.87 -1.71 5.25
N THR A 54 12.80 -1.35 4.35
CA THR A 54 12.63 -0.20 3.46
C THR A 54 11.39 -0.35 2.59
N ALA A 55 11.23 -1.51 1.94
CA ALA A 55 10.07 -1.80 1.11
C ALA A 55 8.74 -1.75 1.89
N LEU A 56 8.71 -2.36 3.08
CA LEU A 56 7.55 -2.35 3.97
C LEU A 56 7.17 -0.93 4.39
N CYS A 57 8.13 -0.14 4.85
CA CYS A 57 7.88 1.25 5.25
C CYS A 57 7.38 2.10 4.08
N GLY A 58 7.97 1.92 2.89
CA GLY A 58 7.55 2.63 1.68
C GLY A 58 6.11 2.29 1.28
N ALA A 59 5.74 1.00 1.32
CA ALA A 59 4.37 0.57 1.06
C ALA A 59 3.38 1.17 2.08
N LEU A 60 3.72 1.18 3.37
CA LEU A 60 2.91 1.79 4.42
C LEU A 60 2.73 3.31 4.26
N SER A 61 3.76 4.02 3.76
CA SER A 61 3.66 5.45 3.44
C SER A 61 2.67 5.73 2.33
N LEU A 62 2.72 4.97 1.24
CA LEU A 62 1.77 5.11 0.12
C LEU A 62 0.33 4.85 0.59
N LEU A 63 0.12 3.78 1.37
CA LEU A 63 -1.20 3.46 1.92
C LEU A 63 -1.72 4.56 2.86
N SER A 64 -0.86 5.11 3.72
CA SER A 64 -1.23 6.17 4.65
C SER A 64 -1.53 7.49 3.93
N TYR A 65 -0.79 7.81 2.87
CA TYR A 65 -1.04 8.99 2.05
C TYR A 65 -2.40 8.93 1.35
N SER A 66 -2.70 7.77 0.74
CA SER A 66 -4.02 7.50 0.14
C SER A 66 -5.15 7.65 1.16
N GLY A 67 -4.95 7.12 2.39
CA GLY A 67 -5.88 7.28 3.50
C GLY A 67 -6.11 8.74 3.89
N LEU A 68 -5.04 9.53 4.02
CA LEU A 68 -5.10 10.95 4.38
C LEU A 68 -5.87 11.77 3.34
N ARG A 69 -5.51 11.68 2.06
CA ARG A 69 -6.18 12.43 0.98
C ARG A 69 -7.68 12.19 0.95
N ARG A 70 -8.10 10.98 1.29
CA ARG A 70 -9.52 10.64 1.31
C ARG A 70 -10.25 11.17 2.53
N SER A 71 -9.61 11.17 3.69
CA SER A 71 -10.15 11.81 4.88
C SER A 71 -10.26 13.32 4.70
N GLU A 72 -9.30 13.96 4.02
CA GLU A 72 -9.35 15.40 3.67
C GLU A 72 -10.57 15.73 2.80
N MET A 73 -10.75 15.04 1.66
CA MET A 73 -11.91 15.26 0.79
C MET A 73 -13.25 15.06 1.51
N ARG A 74 -13.33 14.15 2.49
CA ARG A 74 -14.55 13.94 3.28
C ARG A 74 -14.79 15.05 4.28
N ALA A 75 -13.73 15.53 4.92
CA ALA A 75 -13.82 16.69 5.81
C ALA A 75 -14.30 17.93 5.04
N GLU A 76 -13.80 18.13 3.81
CA GLU A 76 -14.26 19.18 2.89
C GLU A 76 -15.73 19.02 2.46
N GLN A 77 -16.19 17.78 2.23
CA GLN A 77 -17.61 17.53 1.93
C GLN A 77 -18.50 17.86 3.12
N VAL A 78 -18.09 17.51 4.35
CA VAL A 78 -18.88 17.80 5.56
C VAL A 78 -18.93 19.29 5.84
N SER A 79 -17.86 20.05 5.62
CA SER A 79 -17.85 21.50 5.84
C SER A 79 -18.85 22.26 4.96
N SER A 80 -19.30 21.67 3.85
CA SER A 80 -20.34 22.22 2.97
C SER A 80 -21.80 21.91 3.41
N SER A 81 -22.00 21.14 4.49
CA SER A 81 -23.32 20.67 4.94
C SER A 81 -23.86 21.41 6.19
N SER A 82 -25.18 21.35 6.42
CA SER A 82 -25.94 22.17 7.40
C SER A 82 -25.35 22.21 8.82
N LEU A 83 -25.35 23.42 9.41
CA LEU A 83 -24.65 23.87 10.63
C LEU A 83 -24.70 22.94 11.86
N ALA A 84 -25.83 22.26 12.12
CA ALA A 84 -26.00 21.41 13.31
C ALA A 84 -25.38 20.01 13.15
N GLN A 85 -25.41 19.43 11.95
CA GLN A 85 -24.79 18.15 11.66
C GLN A 85 -23.27 18.28 11.50
N THR A 86 -22.79 19.48 11.18
CA THR A 86 -21.37 19.78 10.94
C THR A 86 -20.51 19.62 12.18
N MET A 87 -21.01 19.90 13.39
CA MET A 87 -20.17 19.87 14.60
C MET A 87 -19.71 18.45 14.98
N ILE A 88 -20.64 17.52 15.24
CA ILE A 88 -20.28 16.18 15.73
C ILE A 88 -19.59 15.35 14.64
N LEU A 89 -20.11 15.40 13.41
CA LEU A 89 -19.52 14.68 12.29
C LEU A 89 -18.19 15.31 11.85
N GLY A 90 -18.09 16.65 11.90
CA GLY A 90 -16.86 17.38 11.59
C GLY A 90 -15.72 16.98 12.53
N ASP A 91 -15.96 16.95 13.84
CA ASP A 91 -14.96 16.53 14.83
C ASP A 91 -14.46 15.10 14.58
N GLN A 92 -15.36 14.17 14.25
CA GLN A 92 -14.97 12.80 13.93
C GLN A 92 -14.13 12.72 12.65
N GLN A 93 -14.49 13.47 11.61
CA GLN A 93 -13.71 13.51 10.37
C GLN A 93 -12.33 14.14 10.61
N MET A 94 -12.25 15.23 11.36
CA MET A 94 -10.98 15.87 11.70
C MET A 94 -10.07 14.96 12.52
N ARG A 95 -10.61 14.19 13.47
CA ARG A 95 -9.86 13.15 14.19
C ARG A 95 -9.32 12.08 13.23
N ASN A 96 -10.09 11.67 12.23
CA ASN A 96 -9.64 10.72 11.22
C ASN A 96 -8.53 11.30 10.33
N VAL A 97 -8.66 12.55 9.87
CA VAL A 97 -7.62 13.27 9.13
C VAL A 97 -6.33 13.30 9.93
N PHE A 98 -6.39 13.71 11.20
CA PHE A 98 -5.21 13.75 12.08
C PHE A 98 -4.60 12.37 12.28
N HIS A 99 -5.43 11.34 12.52
CA HIS A 99 -4.95 9.97 12.71
C HIS A 99 -4.22 9.44 11.46
N GLN A 100 -4.76 9.67 10.27
CA GLN A 100 -4.12 9.26 9.02
C GLN A 100 -2.87 10.07 8.72
N GLY A 101 -2.89 11.38 8.98
CA GLY A 101 -1.72 12.25 8.84
C GLY A 101 -0.57 11.79 9.72
N ARG A 102 -0.84 11.48 11.00
CA ARG A 102 0.16 10.89 11.92
C ARG A 102 0.77 9.61 11.37
N ASN A 103 -0.05 8.69 10.85
CA ASN A 103 0.43 7.42 10.28
C ASN A 103 1.30 7.63 9.04
N LEU A 104 0.96 8.61 8.19
CA LEU A 104 1.78 9.02 7.06
C LEU A 104 3.15 9.52 7.53
N TYR A 105 3.20 10.46 8.48
CA TYR A 105 4.48 10.98 8.98
C TYR A 105 5.33 9.89 9.65
N LEU A 106 4.71 8.99 10.43
CA LEU A 106 5.43 7.88 11.06
C LEU A 106 6.00 6.90 10.04
N SER A 107 5.23 6.54 9.01
CA SER A 107 5.71 5.65 7.95
C SER A 107 6.79 6.31 7.08
N LEU A 108 6.65 7.60 6.76
CA LEU A 108 7.69 8.37 6.03
C LEU A 108 8.98 8.47 6.85
N LEU A 109 8.87 8.69 8.16
CA LEU A 109 10.02 8.67 9.07
C LEU A 109 10.68 7.29 9.07
N GLY A 110 9.89 6.22 9.25
CA GLY A 110 10.40 4.84 9.16
C GLY A 110 11.08 4.56 7.83
N PHE A 111 10.46 4.93 6.71
CA PHE A 111 11.02 4.76 5.38
C PHE A 111 12.35 5.48 5.24
N THR A 112 12.41 6.75 5.63
CA THR A 112 13.63 7.56 5.57
C THR A 112 14.75 6.95 6.40
N VAL A 113 14.46 6.57 7.65
CA VAL A 113 15.43 5.94 8.55
C VAL A 113 15.98 4.63 7.97
N TRP A 114 15.12 3.78 7.43
CA TRP A 114 15.53 2.51 6.84
C TRP A 114 16.29 2.68 5.52
N VAL A 115 15.91 3.64 4.67
CA VAL A 115 16.70 4.01 3.48
C VAL A 115 18.10 4.50 3.88
N VAL A 116 18.20 5.34 4.92
CA VAL A 116 19.50 5.82 5.42
C VAL A 116 20.34 4.68 5.98
N ALA A 117 19.76 3.81 6.81
CA ALA A 117 20.46 2.64 7.35
C ALA A 117 20.95 1.71 6.21
N TRP A 118 20.09 1.45 5.22
CA TRP A 118 20.46 0.67 4.05
C TRP A 118 21.59 1.32 3.24
N ARG A 119 21.52 2.63 2.99
CA ARG A 119 22.56 3.36 2.25
C ARG A 119 23.89 3.36 3.00
N LEU A 120 23.87 3.63 4.31
CA LEU A 120 25.07 3.57 5.15
C LEU A 120 25.68 2.17 5.14
N LYS A 121 24.86 1.12 5.13
CA LYS A 121 25.33 -0.26 5.05
C LYS A 121 26.02 -0.55 3.72
N VAL A 122 25.44 -0.11 2.60
CA VAL A 122 26.08 -0.22 1.29
C VAL A 122 27.42 0.52 1.27
N LEU A 123 27.49 1.74 1.82
CA LEU A 123 28.74 2.50 1.92
C LEU A 123 29.78 1.80 2.81
N HIS A 124 29.36 1.20 3.93
CA HIS A 124 30.22 0.43 4.82
C HIS A 124 30.80 -0.79 4.11
N ASP A 125 29.94 -1.59 3.49
CA ASP A 125 30.32 -2.81 2.77
C ASP A 125 31.29 -2.46 1.63
N ASN A 126 31.08 -1.30 0.99
CA ASN A 126 31.97 -0.78 -0.04
C ASN A 126 33.26 -0.14 0.48
N GLN A 127 33.48 -0.08 1.80
CA GLN A 127 34.59 0.61 2.46
C GLN A 127 34.68 2.12 2.11
N GLN A 128 33.56 2.72 1.69
CA GLN A 128 33.45 4.13 1.30
C GLN A 128 33.15 5.08 2.47
N LEU A 129 32.87 4.55 3.67
CA LEU A 129 32.71 5.37 4.88
C LEU A 129 34.05 5.90 5.44
N ALA A 130 35.18 5.43 4.91
CA ALA A 130 36.51 5.97 5.13
C ALA A 130 37.08 6.48 3.79
N PRO A 131 37.99 7.48 3.78
CA PRO A 131 38.58 7.98 2.54
C PRO A 131 39.20 6.81 1.75
N PRO A 132 38.85 6.66 0.46
CA PRO A 132 39.12 5.45 -0.28
C PRO A 132 40.62 5.22 -0.42
N LYS A 133 41.10 4.07 0.06
CA LYS A 133 42.37 3.52 -0.45
C LYS A 133 42.07 2.99 -1.85
N ALA A 134 42.54 3.71 -2.85
CA ALA A 134 42.37 3.37 -4.26
C ALA A 134 42.77 1.91 -4.51
N ARG A 135 41.78 1.02 -4.67
CA ARG A 135 41.95 -0.31 -5.23
C ARG A 135 41.01 -0.40 -6.42
N GLY A 136 41.59 -0.77 -7.56
CA GLY A 136 40.88 -0.88 -8.84
C GLY A 136 39.69 -1.83 -8.70
N ARG A 137 38.48 -1.26 -8.71
CA ARG A 137 37.23 -2.00 -8.71
C ARG A 137 36.78 -2.21 -10.14
N GLY A 138 36.31 -3.42 -10.44
CA GLY A 138 35.60 -3.73 -11.68
C GLY A 138 34.35 -2.85 -11.78
N GLN A 139 34.27 -2.03 -12.82
CA GLN A 139 33.06 -1.25 -13.07
C GLN A 139 31.98 -2.18 -13.62
N THR A 140 30.85 -2.28 -12.92
CA THR A 140 29.64 -2.86 -13.52
C THR A 140 29.34 -2.10 -14.80
N SER A 141 29.14 -2.83 -15.90
CA SER A 141 28.89 -2.21 -17.19
C SER A 141 27.66 -1.28 -17.11
N PRO A 142 27.70 -0.09 -17.72
CA PRO A 142 26.58 0.86 -17.68
C PRO A 142 25.31 0.26 -18.28
N THR A 143 25.45 -0.65 -19.25
CA THR A 143 24.34 -1.40 -19.86
C THR A 143 23.63 -2.30 -18.85
N SER A 144 24.37 -3.03 -18.00
CA SER A 144 23.78 -3.84 -16.93
C SER A 144 22.96 -2.99 -15.96
N ARG A 145 23.49 -1.82 -15.56
CA ARG A 145 22.76 -0.89 -14.68
C ARG A 145 21.47 -0.38 -15.31
N ILE A 146 21.48 -0.03 -16.59
CA ILE A 146 20.28 0.41 -17.31
C ILE A 146 19.25 -0.72 -17.36
N MET A 147 19.67 -1.95 -17.67
CA MET A 147 18.74 -3.09 -17.69
C MET A 147 18.08 -3.35 -16.34
N TRP A 148 18.84 -3.31 -15.25
CA TRP A 148 18.28 -3.46 -13.89
C TRP A 148 17.38 -2.30 -13.50
N ALA A 149 17.69 -1.06 -13.90
CA ALA A 149 16.82 0.08 -13.68
C ALA A 149 15.47 -0.10 -14.41
N LEU A 150 15.50 -0.55 -15.67
CA LEU A 150 14.30 -0.85 -16.45
C LEU A 150 13.49 -2.00 -15.83
N ALA A 151 14.15 -3.07 -15.38
CA ALA A 151 13.48 -4.17 -14.69
C ALA A 151 12.80 -3.70 -13.40
N GLY A 152 13.47 -2.83 -12.63
CA GLY A 152 12.89 -2.23 -11.42
C GLY A 152 11.70 -1.34 -11.70
N LEU A 153 11.77 -0.50 -12.74
CA LEU A 153 10.66 0.34 -13.19
C LEU A 153 9.47 -0.52 -13.65
N LEU A 154 9.72 -1.56 -14.45
CA LEU A 154 8.67 -2.47 -14.91
C LEU A 154 8.00 -3.19 -13.73
N ALA A 155 8.78 -3.64 -12.74
CA ALA A 155 8.23 -4.27 -11.54
C ALA A 155 7.35 -3.30 -10.74
N LEU A 156 7.74 -2.02 -10.61
CA LEU A 156 6.88 -0.99 -9.98
C LEU A 156 5.60 -0.77 -10.78
N LEU A 157 5.68 -0.68 -12.11
CA LEU A 157 4.50 -0.53 -12.95
C LEU A 157 3.56 -1.73 -12.81
N LEU A 158 4.08 -2.95 -12.85
CA LEU A 158 3.28 -4.17 -12.65
C LEU A 158 2.65 -4.25 -11.26
N SER A 159 3.26 -3.64 -10.24
CA SER A 159 2.69 -3.59 -8.89
C SER A 159 1.43 -2.72 -8.80
N ASP A 160 1.20 -1.81 -9.76
CA ASP A 160 0.05 -0.90 -9.75
C ASP A 160 -1.29 -1.64 -9.80
N VAL A 161 -1.38 -2.74 -10.57
CA VAL A 161 -2.59 -3.55 -10.70
C VAL A 161 -3.00 -4.21 -9.38
N PRO A 162 -2.14 -5.01 -8.72
CA PRO A 162 -2.49 -5.59 -7.43
C PRO A 162 -2.66 -4.54 -6.33
N LEU A 163 -1.87 -3.45 -6.35
CA LEU A 163 -2.06 -2.33 -5.40
C LEU A 163 -3.41 -1.65 -5.57
N CYS A 164 -3.86 -1.45 -6.80
CA CYS A 164 -5.20 -0.93 -7.10
C CYS A 164 -6.29 -1.81 -6.47
N ARG A 165 -6.15 -3.15 -6.56
CA ARG A 165 -7.11 -4.09 -5.97
C ARG A 165 -7.12 -4.03 -4.44
N LEU A 166 -5.95 -3.95 -3.82
CA LEU A 166 -5.84 -3.83 -2.36
C LEU A 166 -6.38 -2.49 -1.86
N ASN A 167 -6.05 -1.40 -2.56
CA ASN A 167 -6.58 -0.08 -2.28
C ASN A 167 -8.12 -0.11 -2.35
N TYR A 168 -8.70 -0.71 -3.39
CA TYR A 168 -10.15 -0.94 -3.49
C TYR A 168 -10.73 -1.66 -2.26
N GLN A 169 -10.13 -2.78 -1.83
CA GLN A 169 -10.62 -3.51 -0.66
C GLN A 169 -10.53 -2.67 0.62
N LEU A 170 -9.40 -1.98 0.83
CA LEU A 170 -9.20 -1.09 1.97
C LEU A 170 -10.25 0.03 1.98
N GLN A 171 -10.53 0.61 0.81
CA GLN A 171 -11.57 1.62 0.65
C GLN A 171 -12.97 1.08 1.00
N LEU A 172 -13.32 -0.14 0.59
CA LEU A 172 -14.60 -0.73 0.98
C LEU A 172 -14.67 -1.05 2.48
N ALA A 173 -13.60 -1.60 3.05
CA ALA A 173 -13.51 -1.94 4.46
C ALA A 173 -13.64 -0.71 5.36
N ALA A 174 -13.01 0.40 4.97
CA ALA A 174 -13.05 1.63 5.75
C ALA A 174 -14.39 2.37 5.65
N PHE A 175 -15.07 2.32 4.49
CA PHE A 175 -16.15 3.27 4.21
C PHE A 175 -17.51 2.64 3.91
N VAL A 176 -17.54 1.50 3.21
CA VAL A 176 -18.79 0.85 2.81
C VAL A 176 -19.23 -0.17 3.87
N THR A 177 -18.29 -0.97 4.37
CA THR A 177 -18.55 -2.09 5.29
C THR A 177 -19.20 -1.63 6.60
N PRO A 178 -18.74 -0.57 7.29
CA PRO A 178 -19.35 -0.17 8.56
C PRO A 178 -20.79 0.33 8.40
N ARG A 179 -21.08 1.07 7.31
CA ARG A 179 -22.46 1.54 7.03
C ARG A 179 -23.35 0.37 6.61
N LYS A 180 -22.82 -0.58 5.85
CA LYS A 180 -23.51 -1.83 5.54
C LYS A 180 -23.90 -2.58 6.82
N GLU A 181 -22.98 -2.79 7.75
CA GLU A 181 -23.23 -3.50 9.00
C GLU A 181 -24.34 -2.85 9.83
N ARG A 182 -24.40 -1.51 9.86
CA ARG A 182 -25.51 -0.77 10.50
C ARG A 182 -26.86 -1.02 9.81
N LEU A 183 -26.90 -0.96 8.47
CA LEU A 183 -28.12 -1.21 7.70
C LEU A 183 -28.55 -2.67 7.74
N MET A 184 -27.61 -3.61 7.92
CA MET A 184 -27.93 -5.03 8.04
C MET A 184 -28.81 -5.35 9.26
N ALA A 185 -28.79 -4.51 10.30
CA ALA A 185 -29.66 -4.67 11.47
C ALA A 185 -31.16 -4.47 11.14
N SER A 186 -31.49 -3.63 10.14
CA SER A 186 -32.87 -3.38 9.70
C SER A 186 -33.27 -4.17 8.45
N ALA A 187 -32.32 -4.85 7.81
CA ALA A 187 -32.55 -5.54 6.53
C ALA A 187 -33.66 -6.61 6.59
N GLY A 188 -33.81 -7.31 7.71
CA GLY A 188 -34.78 -8.40 7.87
C GLY A 188 -36.24 -7.97 7.65
N MET A 189 -36.58 -6.70 7.93
CA MET A 189 -37.94 -6.18 7.71
C MET A 189 -38.27 -5.93 6.22
N CYS A 190 -37.25 -5.88 5.35
CA CYS A 190 -37.37 -5.49 3.95
C CYS A 190 -36.73 -6.50 2.99
N ASP A 191 -36.60 -7.78 3.40
CA ASP A 191 -35.77 -8.78 2.72
C ASP A 191 -36.19 -9.08 1.27
N ASN A 192 -37.48 -8.93 0.95
CA ASN A 192 -38.05 -9.18 -0.37
C ASN A 192 -38.66 -7.93 -1.02
N VAL A 193 -38.41 -6.74 -0.47
CA VAL A 193 -38.97 -5.48 -0.99
C VAL A 193 -38.07 -4.94 -2.11
N LEU A 194 -38.66 -4.73 -3.29
CA LEU A 194 -38.03 -4.04 -4.40
C LEU A 194 -38.10 -2.52 -4.20
N ALA A 195 -37.12 -1.79 -4.73
CA ALA A 195 -37.10 -0.33 -4.59
C ALA A 195 -38.34 0.36 -5.19
N SER A 196 -38.91 -0.20 -6.27
CA SER A 196 -40.10 0.35 -6.94
C SER A 196 -41.40 0.16 -6.16
N THR A 197 -41.46 -0.82 -5.25
CA THR A 197 -42.66 -1.14 -4.46
C THR A 197 -42.50 -0.79 -2.98
N ALA A 198 -41.37 -0.19 -2.61
CA ALA A 198 -41.05 0.11 -1.23
C ALA A 198 -41.90 1.28 -0.70
N VAL A 199 -42.53 1.09 0.45
CA VAL A 199 -43.31 2.11 1.16
C VAL A 199 -42.87 2.22 2.61
N GLY A 200 -43.10 3.38 3.23
CA GLY A 200 -42.80 3.62 4.65
C GLY A 200 -41.33 3.38 5.00
N GLN A 201 -41.07 2.60 6.06
CA GLN A 201 -39.70 2.33 6.53
C GLN A 201 -38.84 1.59 5.50
N CYS A 202 -39.43 0.72 4.67
CA CYS A 202 -38.66 0.02 3.64
C CYS A 202 -38.25 0.93 2.48
N GLN A 203 -38.98 2.02 2.22
CA GLN A 203 -38.57 3.03 1.25
C GLN A 203 -37.31 3.75 1.72
N VAL A 204 -37.30 4.20 2.98
CA VAL A 204 -36.12 4.84 3.61
C VAL A 204 -34.93 3.88 3.61
N PHE A 205 -35.14 2.63 3.99
CA PHE A 205 -34.09 1.61 3.93
C PHE A 205 -33.55 1.43 2.51
N CYS A 206 -34.42 1.29 1.50
CA CYS A 206 -34.00 1.15 0.10
C CYS A 206 -33.18 2.36 -0.39
N GLU A 207 -33.57 3.57 0.00
CA GLU A 207 -32.84 4.80 -0.33
C GLU A 207 -31.45 4.82 0.33
N ASP A 208 -31.34 4.42 1.59
CA ASP A 208 -30.07 4.28 2.28
C ASP A 208 -29.13 3.26 1.62
N VAL A 209 -29.67 2.11 1.18
CA VAL A 209 -28.90 1.11 0.44
C VAL A 209 -28.47 1.65 -0.93
N ARG A 210 -29.30 2.47 -1.58
CA ARG A 210 -28.95 3.14 -2.84
C ARG A 210 -27.77 4.10 -2.64
N LEU A 211 -27.86 4.97 -1.64
CA LEU A 211 -26.77 5.89 -1.27
C LEU A 211 -25.47 5.13 -0.94
N LEU A 212 -25.56 4.01 -0.23
CA LEU A 212 -24.40 3.16 0.06
C LEU A 212 -23.79 2.54 -1.21
N SER A 213 -24.63 2.15 -2.18
CA SER A 213 -24.19 1.61 -3.47
C SER A 213 -23.52 2.68 -4.33
N GLU A 214 -24.00 3.92 -4.28
CA GLU A 214 -23.38 5.08 -4.91
C GLU A 214 -22.03 5.43 -4.25
N GLU A 215 -21.94 5.37 -2.91
CA GLU A 215 -20.68 5.57 -2.19
C GLU A 215 -19.63 4.50 -2.55
N ARG A 216 -20.07 3.25 -2.69
CA ARG A 216 -19.23 2.16 -3.20
C ARG A 216 -18.72 2.48 -4.62
N MET A 217 -19.60 2.90 -5.53
CA MET A 217 -19.21 3.25 -6.91
C MET A 217 -18.19 4.40 -6.92
N ARG A 218 -18.46 5.47 -6.17
CA ARG A 218 -17.56 6.61 -6.02
C ARG A 218 -16.20 6.18 -5.46
N SER A 219 -16.19 5.21 -4.55
CA SER A 219 -14.97 4.62 -4.02
C SER A 219 -14.15 3.85 -5.04
N ILE A 220 -14.81 3.07 -5.90
CA ILE A 220 -14.16 2.36 -7.00
C ILE A 220 -13.54 3.35 -7.98
N MET A 221 -14.33 4.34 -8.42
CA MET A 221 -13.89 5.32 -9.42
C MET A 221 -12.74 6.17 -8.90
N TRP A 222 -12.76 6.54 -7.62
CA TRP A 222 -11.63 7.21 -7.00
C TRP A 222 -10.37 6.34 -7.03
N VAL A 223 -10.42 5.07 -6.62
CA VAL A 223 -9.23 4.21 -6.68
C VAL A 223 -8.71 4.07 -8.12
N ARG A 224 -9.60 3.92 -9.10
CA ARG A 224 -9.22 3.85 -10.53
C ARG A 224 -8.56 5.12 -11.04
N SER A 225 -8.89 6.31 -10.51
CA SER A 225 -8.23 7.55 -10.95
C SER A 225 -6.79 7.69 -10.44
N TRP A 226 -6.40 6.94 -9.41
CA TRP A 226 -5.04 6.97 -8.85
C TRP A 226 -4.12 5.88 -9.42
N HIS A 227 -4.68 4.81 -9.98
CA HIS A 227 -3.94 3.66 -10.49
C HIS A 227 -4.13 3.53 -12.00
N LEU A 228 -3.14 3.98 -12.79
CA LEU A 228 -3.26 4.03 -14.25
C LEU A 228 -3.40 2.64 -14.88
N LEU A 229 -2.53 1.70 -14.52
CA LEU A 229 -2.56 0.34 -15.06
C LEU A 229 -3.67 -0.47 -14.39
N GLY A 230 -3.92 -0.22 -13.10
CA GLY A 230 -5.08 -0.77 -12.39
C GLY A 230 -6.41 -0.40 -13.04
N ARG A 231 -6.56 0.84 -13.54
CA ARG A 231 -7.74 1.29 -14.30
C ARG A 231 -7.90 0.52 -15.60
N ILE A 232 -6.86 0.46 -16.42
CA ILE A 232 -6.89 -0.25 -17.71
C ILE A 232 -7.22 -1.72 -17.50
N ALA A 233 -6.57 -2.38 -16.53
CA ALA A 233 -6.85 -3.77 -16.20
C ALA A 233 -8.30 -3.99 -15.74
N ALA A 234 -8.86 -3.04 -14.98
CA ALA A 234 -10.24 -3.11 -14.53
C ALA A 234 -11.24 -2.91 -15.67
N GLU A 235 -10.97 -2.00 -16.61
CA GLU A 235 -11.78 -1.78 -17.82
C GLU A 235 -11.79 -3.03 -18.70
N VAL A 236 -10.62 -3.60 -19.01
CA VAL A 236 -10.52 -4.85 -19.79
C VAL A 236 -11.29 -6.00 -19.13
N PHE A 237 -11.22 -6.12 -17.80
CA PHE A 237 -11.94 -7.16 -17.07
C PHE A 237 -13.47 -6.92 -17.03
N ASP A 238 -13.89 -5.67 -16.98
CA ASP A 238 -15.31 -5.30 -17.03
C ASP A 238 -15.89 -5.56 -18.44
N ASP A 239 -15.14 -5.21 -19.50
CA ASP A 239 -15.49 -5.46 -20.89
C ASP A 239 -15.58 -6.96 -21.20
N ALA A 240 -14.60 -7.74 -20.74
CA ALA A 240 -14.59 -9.20 -20.90
C ALA A 240 -15.78 -9.90 -20.22
N ARG A 241 -16.44 -9.24 -19.26
CA ARG A 241 -17.60 -9.76 -18.54
C ARG A 241 -18.92 -9.13 -18.99
N ASP A 242 -18.90 -8.23 -19.96
CA ASP A 242 -20.05 -7.43 -20.38
C ASP A 242 -20.73 -6.71 -19.20
N VAL A 243 -19.92 -6.14 -18.29
CA VAL A 243 -20.42 -5.45 -17.09
C VAL A 243 -20.23 -3.95 -17.24
N ALA A 244 -21.27 -3.26 -17.69
CA ALA A 244 -21.32 -1.80 -17.66
C ALA A 244 -21.06 -1.27 -16.23
N GLN A 245 -20.05 -0.42 -16.09
CA GLN A 245 -19.79 0.31 -14.85
C GLN A 245 -20.42 1.70 -14.96
N GLY A 246 -21.30 2.05 -14.02
CA GLY A 246 -21.96 3.35 -14.05
C GLY A 246 -23.18 3.41 -13.15
N PRO A 247 -23.83 4.59 -13.07
CA PRO A 247 -25.08 4.77 -12.32
C PRO A 247 -26.18 3.82 -12.82
N GLU A 248 -26.25 3.57 -14.13
CA GLU A 248 -27.20 2.63 -14.75
C GLU A 248 -27.10 1.21 -14.18
N ARG A 249 -25.89 0.77 -13.79
CA ARG A 249 -25.70 -0.54 -13.15
C ARG A 249 -26.40 -0.60 -11.80
N ILE A 250 -26.36 0.49 -11.04
CA ILE A 250 -27.04 0.57 -9.74
C ILE A 250 -28.54 0.46 -9.97
N GLU A 251 -29.09 1.21 -10.91
CA GLU A 251 -30.52 1.17 -11.26
C GLU A 251 -30.96 -0.23 -11.71
N LYS A 252 -30.19 -0.87 -12.61
CA LYS A 252 -30.41 -2.26 -13.04
C LYS A 252 -30.38 -3.25 -11.87
N LEU A 253 -29.46 -3.07 -10.91
CA LEU A 253 -29.40 -3.92 -9.72
C LEU A 253 -30.65 -3.78 -8.84
N PHE A 254 -31.14 -2.55 -8.62
CA PHE A 254 -32.34 -2.29 -7.82
C PHE A 254 -33.64 -2.67 -8.53
N ALA A 255 -33.65 -2.69 -9.87
CA ALA A 255 -34.76 -3.24 -10.64
C ALA A 255 -34.85 -4.76 -10.56
N GLN A 256 -33.71 -5.45 -10.42
CA GLN A 256 -33.64 -6.91 -10.47
C GLN A 256 -33.59 -7.59 -9.09
N LYS A 257 -33.25 -6.86 -8.02
CA LYS A 257 -33.00 -7.43 -6.70
C LYS A 257 -33.66 -6.61 -5.60
N SER A 258 -34.03 -7.27 -4.51
CA SER A 258 -34.50 -6.57 -3.31
C SER A 258 -33.40 -5.72 -2.70
N CYS A 259 -33.77 -4.67 -1.97
CA CYS A 259 -32.81 -3.78 -1.33
C CYS A 259 -31.89 -4.52 -0.36
N ALA A 260 -32.40 -5.53 0.36
CA ALA A 260 -31.59 -6.39 1.23
C ALA A 260 -30.58 -7.26 0.44
N GLN A 261 -30.98 -7.82 -0.71
CA GLN A 261 -30.06 -8.56 -1.57
C GLN A 261 -28.95 -7.67 -2.15
N VAL A 262 -29.29 -6.43 -2.55
CA VAL A 262 -28.30 -5.44 -2.99
C VAL A 262 -27.34 -5.14 -1.84
N LEU A 263 -27.85 -4.84 -0.64
CA LEU A 263 -27.06 -4.55 0.55
C LEU A 263 -26.07 -5.67 0.89
N ARG A 264 -26.51 -6.94 0.88
CA ARG A 264 -25.64 -8.10 1.13
C ARG A 264 -24.51 -8.22 0.12
N SER A 265 -24.70 -7.73 -1.10
CA SER A 265 -23.73 -7.82 -2.20
C SER A 265 -22.78 -6.62 -2.31
N VAL A 266 -23.05 -5.51 -1.60
CA VAL A 266 -22.38 -4.21 -1.85
C VAL A 266 -20.88 -4.23 -1.58
N ASP A 267 -20.41 -4.96 -0.59
CA ASP A 267 -18.99 -5.08 -0.20
C ASP A 267 -18.38 -6.44 -0.58
N LYS A 268 -19.10 -7.27 -1.34
CA LYS A 268 -18.67 -8.63 -1.64
C LYS A 268 -17.32 -8.60 -2.36
N SER A 269 -16.30 -9.11 -1.69
CA SER A 269 -14.94 -9.22 -2.23
C SER A 269 -14.48 -10.68 -2.19
N ASN A 270 -13.63 -11.05 -3.14
CA ASN A 270 -13.04 -12.38 -3.20
C ASN A 270 -11.73 -12.36 -2.40
N GLN A 271 -11.73 -12.96 -1.21
CA GLN A 271 -10.58 -12.96 -0.31
C GLN A 271 -9.35 -13.66 -0.89
N LEU A 272 -9.55 -14.71 -1.69
CA LEU A 272 -8.46 -15.40 -2.36
C LEU A 272 -7.76 -14.48 -3.38
N VAL A 273 -8.54 -13.77 -4.20
CA VAL A 273 -8.01 -12.79 -5.16
C VAL A 273 -7.29 -11.65 -4.42
N ASN A 274 -7.86 -11.17 -3.32
CA ASN A 274 -7.25 -10.13 -2.52
C ASN A 274 -5.91 -10.57 -1.91
N ALA A 275 -5.83 -11.79 -1.38
CA ALA A 275 -4.59 -12.37 -0.86
C ALA A 275 -3.54 -12.56 -1.97
N ALA A 276 -3.94 -13.03 -3.15
CA ALA A 276 -3.07 -13.15 -4.31
C ALA A 276 -2.54 -11.78 -4.77
N CYS A 277 -3.40 -10.75 -4.81
CA CYS A 277 -2.97 -9.38 -5.09
C CYS A 277 -2.02 -8.84 -4.00
N ALA A 278 -2.26 -9.13 -2.72
CA ALA A 278 -1.35 -8.76 -1.64
C ALA A 278 0.05 -9.35 -1.85
N ALA A 279 0.11 -10.65 -2.15
CA ALA A 279 1.36 -11.35 -2.43
C ALA A 279 2.04 -10.77 -3.69
N ALA A 280 1.30 -10.58 -4.78
CA ALA A 280 1.82 -10.05 -6.04
C ALA A 280 2.35 -8.61 -5.90
N ALA A 281 1.64 -7.74 -5.17
CA ALA A 281 2.12 -6.40 -4.86
C ALA A 281 3.41 -6.45 -4.03
N GLY A 282 3.44 -7.29 -2.99
CA GLY A 282 4.63 -7.49 -2.16
C GLY A 282 5.84 -7.94 -2.99
N VAL A 283 5.69 -9.00 -3.78
CA VAL A 283 6.75 -9.54 -4.64
C VAL A 283 7.21 -8.50 -5.67
N SER A 284 6.29 -7.75 -6.29
CA SER A 284 6.64 -6.74 -7.30
C SER A 284 7.42 -5.57 -6.71
N ILE A 285 7.00 -5.08 -5.54
CA ILE A 285 7.72 -4.01 -4.81
C ILE A 285 9.10 -4.53 -4.39
N ILE A 286 9.18 -5.74 -3.85
CA ILE A 286 10.45 -6.40 -3.49
C ILE A 286 11.38 -6.50 -4.70
N ALA A 287 10.87 -7.00 -5.83
CA ALA A 287 11.64 -7.15 -7.06
C ALA A 287 12.14 -5.81 -7.57
N ALA A 288 11.32 -4.76 -7.48
CA ALA A 288 11.72 -3.40 -7.83
C ALA A 288 12.89 -2.91 -6.96
N PHE A 289 12.80 -3.06 -5.64
CA PHE A 289 13.90 -2.66 -4.75
C PHE A 289 15.15 -3.52 -4.94
N ALA A 290 15.01 -4.82 -5.18
CA ALA A 290 16.15 -5.69 -5.48
C ALA A 290 16.84 -5.28 -6.78
N ALA A 291 16.07 -4.96 -7.83
CA ALA A 291 16.61 -4.47 -9.09
C ALA A 291 17.33 -3.12 -8.90
N LEU A 292 16.74 -2.18 -8.17
CA LEU A 292 17.39 -0.91 -7.81
C LEU A 292 18.66 -1.13 -6.98
N ALA A 293 18.67 -2.12 -6.08
CA ALA A 293 19.89 -2.47 -5.33
C ALA A 293 21.04 -2.88 -6.26
N HIS A 294 20.77 -3.65 -7.32
CA HIS A 294 21.77 -4.00 -8.34
C HIS A 294 22.26 -2.80 -9.15
N VAL A 295 21.41 -1.80 -9.41
CA VAL A 295 21.84 -0.55 -10.08
C VAL A 295 22.90 0.19 -9.25
N PHE A 296 22.78 0.14 -7.93
CA PHE A 296 23.67 0.81 -6.98
C PHE A 296 24.79 -0.08 -6.43
N ALA A 297 24.78 -1.39 -6.73
CA ALA A 297 25.82 -2.31 -6.30
C ALA A 297 27.09 -2.11 -7.16
N GLU A 298 28.23 -1.94 -6.49
CA GLU A 298 29.54 -2.06 -7.11
C GLU A 298 29.92 -3.55 -7.14
N GLU A 299 30.36 -4.08 -8.28
CA GLU A 299 30.83 -5.46 -8.38
C GLU A 299 32.12 -5.60 -7.56
N ASP A 300 32.04 -6.29 -6.43
CA ASP A 300 33.21 -6.87 -5.81
C ASP A 300 33.67 -8.03 -6.72
N GLN A 301 34.56 -7.73 -7.67
CA GLN A 301 35.31 -8.77 -8.35
C GLN A 301 36.08 -9.53 -7.26
N LEU A 302 35.66 -10.77 -7.01
CA LEU A 302 36.45 -11.80 -6.34
C LEU A 302 37.81 -11.78 -7.04
N ALA A 303 38.78 -11.10 -6.42
CA ALA A 303 40.15 -11.10 -6.89
C ALA A 303 40.51 -12.57 -7.07
N PRO A 304 40.98 -13.00 -8.27
CA PRO A 304 41.48 -14.35 -8.43
C PRO A 304 42.50 -14.52 -7.32
N SER A 305 42.24 -15.48 -6.43
CA SER A 305 43.16 -15.86 -5.37
C SER A 305 44.47 -16.17 -6.07
N GLY A 306 45.38 -15.19 -6.05
CA GLY A 306 46.71 -15.35 -6.59
C GLY A 306 47.26 -16.56 -5.87
N ASN A 307 47.47 -17.64 -6.63
CA ASN A 307 48.25 -18.77 -6.18
C ASN A 307 49.59 -18.19 -5.74
N HIS A 308 49.77 -18.01 -4.44
CA HIS A 308 51.08 -18.09 -3.84
C HIS A 308 51.52 -19.54 -4.07
N GLN A 309 52.17 -19.76 -5.21
CA GLN A 309 53.12 -20.86 -5.34
C GLN A 309 54.37 -20.43 -4.58
N ASP A 310 54.73 -21.28 -3.63
CA ASP A 310 55.87 -21.19 -2.72
C ASP A 310 57.22 -21.04 -3.44
#